data_AF-A0A2A5H796-F1
#
_entry.id   AF-A0A2A5H796-F1
#
_cell.length_a   1.000
_cell.length_b   1.000
_cell.length_c   1.000
_cell.angle_alpha   90.00
_cell.angle_beta   90.00
_cell.angle_gamma   90.00
#
_symmetry.space_group_name_H-M   'P 1'
#
loop_
_entity.id
_entity.type
_entity.pdbx_description
1 polymer ?
#
loop_
_entity_poly.entity_id
_entity_poly.type
_entity_poly.pdbx_seq_one_letter_code
_entity_poly.pdbx_strand_id
1 'polypeptide(L)'
;MKKLSLLALSFTSIACANASDNVFFGAKVTLDDSCEISVSHNEQRLTFKPKFNNISNCRLVTHDETNIVNIKFVNGAYVFFIENNHTNGDKCSSEYTAVGLSKDLVLHTTAMIKNSLSCNQGQEIQSFEYFSAKLKPQT
;
A
#
# COMPACT_ATOMS: atom_id res chain seq x y z
N MET A 1 -1.25 -9.19 64.12
CA MET A 1 -1.80 -8.45 62.95
C MET A 1 -0.79 -8.50 61.81
N LYS A 2 -1.00 -9.36 60.80
CA LYS A 2 -0.19 -9.40 59.57
C LYS A 2 -1.08 -8.96 58.41
N LYS A 3 -0.82 -7.77 57.85
CA LYS A 3 -1.46 -7.27 56.64
C LYS A 3 -0.75 -7.92 55.44
N LEU A 4 -1.44 -8.83 54.75
CA LEU A 4 -1.01 -9.36 53.46
C LEU A 4 -1.51 -8.39 52.39
N SER A 5 -0.59 -7.63 51.77
CA SER A 5 -0.91 -6.77 50.64
C SER A 5 -0.77 -7.58 49.36
N LEU A 6 -1.87 -7.81 48.64
CA LEU A 6 -1.82 -8.40 47.30
C LEU A 6 -1.46 -7.31 46.29
N LEU A 7 -0.27 -7.43 45.69
CA LEU A 7 0.10 -6.68 44.48
C LEU A 7 -0.56 -7.36 43.27
N ALA A 8 -1.52 -6.70 42.64
CA ALA A 8 -2.04 -7.13 41.34
C ALA A 8 -1.11 -6.61 40.24
N LEU A 9 -0.29 -7.49 39.65
CA LEU A 9 0.44 -7.19 38.41
C LEU A 9 -0.53 -7.30 37.23
N SER A 10 -0.97 -6.16 36.72
CA SER A 10 -1.66 -6.07 35.44
C SER A 10 -0.65 -6.21 34.31
N PHE A 11 -0.58 -7.39 33.69
CA PHE A 11 0.12 -7.62 32.43
C PHE A 11 -0.68 -6.98 31.30
N THR A 12 -0.38 -5.73 30.96
CA THR A 12 -0.83 -5.15 29.69
C THR A 12 -0.03 -5.78 28.57
N SER A 13 -0.61 -6.79 27.92
CA SER A 13 -0.11 -7.36 26.68
C SER A 13 -0.17 -6.28 25.59
N ILE A 14 0.97 -5.65 25.31
CA ILE A 14 1.16 -4.81 24.14
C ILE A 14 1.11 -5.75 22.94
N ALA A 15 -0.04 -5.81 22.27
CA ALA A 15 -0.15 -6.48 20.98
C ALA A 15 0.66 -5.66 19.97
N CYS A 16 1.89 -6.07 19.71
CA CYS A 16 2.66 -5.56 18.58
C CYS A 16 1.95 -6.00 17.30
N ALA A 17 1.16 -5.11 16.71
CA ALA A 17 0.69 -5.26 15.35
C ALA A 17 1.94 -5.19 14.44
N ASN A 18 2.40 -6.35 13.99
CA ASN A 18 3.48 -6.43 13.00
C ASN A 18 2.93 -5.89 11.68
N ALA A 19 3.12 -4.61 11.41
CA ALA A 19 2.96 -4.07 10.07
C ALA A 19 3.91 -4.87 9.16
N SER A 20 3.36 -5.59 8.18
CA SER A 20 4.17 -6.28 7.20
C SER A 20 4.92 -5.24 6.37
N ASP A 21 6.22 -5.11 6.59
CA ASP A 21 7.07 -4.21 5.83
C ASP A 21 7.22 -4.75 4.41
N ASN A 22 6.77 -3.98 3.42
CA ASN A 22 6.97 -4.31 2.01
C ASN A 22 8.35 -3.84 1.60
N VAL A 23 9.20 -4.74 1.11
CA VAL A 23 10.58 -4.42 0.74
C VAL A 23 10.81 -4.74 -0.73
N PHE A 24 11.08 -3.71 -1.54
CA PHE A 24 11.36 -3.83 -2.97
C PHE A 24 12.75 -3.25 -3.26
N PHE A 25 13.62 -4.05 -3.86
CA PHE A 25 15.04 -3.68 -4.10
C PHE A 25 15.78 -3.20 -2.83
N GLY A 26 15.43 -3.73 -1.66
CA GLY A 26 16.00 -3.31 -0.38
C GLY A 26 15.39 -2.01 0.19
N ALA A 27 14.57 -1.29 -0.57
CA ALA A 27 13.83 -0.14 -0.09
C ALA A 27 12.54 -0.56 0.61
N LYS A 28 12.26 0.05 1.76
CA LYS A 28 11.01 -0.12 2.50
C LYS A 28 9.92 0.75 1.87
N VAL A 29 8.82 0.11 1.48
CA VAL A 29 7.63 0.73 0.89
C VAL A 29 6.49 0.68 1.89
N THR A 30 5.93 1.85 2.18
CA THR A 30 4.81 2.03 3.11
C THR A 30 3.73 2.87 2.45
N LEU A 31 2.48 2.63 2.85
CA LEU A 31 1.31 3.40 2.47
C LEU A 31 0.68 3.92 3.76
N ASP A 32 0.42 5.22 3.84
CA ASP A 32 -0.27 5.81 4.98
C ASP A 32 -1.79 5.92 4.75
N ASP A 33 -2.51 6.31 5.81
CA ASP A 33 -3.96 6.51 5.79
C ASP A 33 -4.40 7.65 4.85
N SER A 34 -3.46 8.46 4.36
CA SER A 34 -3.69 9.54 3.40
C SER A 34 -3.49 9.10 1.95
N CYS A 35 -3.31 7.79 1.73
CA CYS A 35 -2.93 7.13 0.47
C CYS A 35 -1.54 7.54 -0.06
N GLU A 36 -0.67 8.14 0.77
CA GLU A 36 0.67 8.53 0.33
C GLU A 36 1.63 7.33 0.44
N ILE A 37 2.26 6.99 -0.68
CA ILE A 37 3.36 6.03 -0.70
C ILE A 37 4.63 6.71 -0.24
N SER A 38 5.34 6.06 0.68
CA SER A 38 6.70 6.42 1.05
C SER A 38 7.64 5.25 0.74
N VAL A 39 8.64 5.51 -0.09
CA VAL A 39 9.77 4.62 -0.37
C VAL A 39 10.98 5.14 0.37
N SER A 40 11.57 4.32 1.23
CA SER A 40 12.70 4.68 2.08
C SER A 40 13.84 3.68 1.90
N HIS A 41 15.04 4.20 1.65
CA HIS A 41 16.26 3.41 1.54
C HIS A 41 17.43 4.26 2.04
N ASN A 42 18.08 3.81 3.11
CA ASN A 42 19.08 4.59 3.85
C ASN A 42 18.50 5.97 4.27
N GLU A 43 19.16 7.07 3.93
CA GLU A 43 18.74 8.44 4.22
C GLU A 43 17.80 9.03 3.14
N GLN A 44 17.55 8.30 2.05
CA GLN A 44 16.68 8.75 0.97
C GLN A 44 15.23 8.36 1.24
N ARG A 45 14.33 9.33 1.09
CA ARG A 45 12.89 9.14 1.14
C ARG A 45 12.24 9.79 -0.07
N LEU A 46 11.51 9.00 -0.84
CA LEU A 46 10.67 9.46 -1.94
C LEU A 46 9.21 9.24 -1.57
N THR A 47 8.35 10.20 -1.92
CA THR A 47 6.91 10.05 -1.67
C THR A 47 6.08 10.35 -2.91
N PHE A 48 4.91 9.72 -2.97
CA PHE A 48 3.93 9.93 -4.02
C PHE A 48 2.53 9.83 -3.45
N LYS A 49 1.72 10.86 -3.72
CA LYS A 49 0.31 10.90 -3.34
C LYS A 49 -0.58 10.89 -4.59
N PRO A 50 -1.36 9.81 -4.82
CA PRO A 50 -2.31 9.76 -5.91
C PRO A 50 -3.45 10.76 -5.69
N LYS A 51 -3.97 11.33 -6.77
CA LYS A 51 -5.05 12.33 -6.75
C LYS A 51 -6.44 11.68 -6.72
N PHE A 52 -6.68 10.78 -5.78
CA PHE A 52 -8.01 10.21 -5.59
C PHE A 52 -9.03 11.29 -5.22
N ASN A 53 -10.29 11.12 -5.62
CA ASN A 53 -11.31 12.16 -5.44
C ASN A 53 -11.66 12.38 -3.97
N ASN A 54 -11.73 11.29 -3.19
CA ASN A 54 -11.95 11.33 -1.74
C ASN A 54 -11.08 10.25 -1.10
N ILE A 55 -10.38 10.54 -0.01
CA ILE A 55 -9.57 9.52 0.68
C ILE A 55 -10.44 8.76 1.69
N SER A 56 -10.38 7.44 1.62
CA SER A 56 -11.12 6.52 2.50
C SER A 56 -10.15 5.42 2.97
N ASN A 57 -10.33 4.17 2.54
CA ASN A 57 -9.53 3.04 3.00
C ASN A 57 -8.46 2.68 1.95
N CYS A 58 -7.27 3.24 2.16
CA CYS A 58 -6.10 3.05 1.31
C CYS A 58 -5.42 1.71 1.59
N ARG A 59 -5.10 0.95 0.55
CA ARG A 59 -4.30 -0.27 0.68
C ARG A 59 -3.40 -0.49 -0.52
N LEU A 60 -2.30 -1.21 -0.30
CA LEU A 60 -1.60 -1.87 -1.38
C LEU A 60 -2.44 -3.08 -1.82
N VAL A 61 -2.63 -3.23 -3.12
CA VAL A 61 -3.34 -4.39 -3.65
C VAL A 61 -2.51 -5.65 -3.38
N THR A 62 -3.12 -6.64 -2.74
CA THR A 62 -2.53 -7.96 -2.49
C THR A 62 -3.12 -9.00 -3.45
N HIS A 63 -2.49 -10.17 -3.53
CA HIS A 63 -3.14 -11.33 -4.13
C HIS A 63 -4.37 -11.71 -3.29
N ASP A 64 -5.44 -12.16 -3.97
CA ASP A 64 -6.71 -12.53 -3.35
C ASP A 64 -6.49 -13.45 -2.15
N GLU A 65 -7.15 -13.12 -1.03
CA GLU A 65 -7.08 -13.86 0.23
C GLU A 65 -5.67 -13.98 0.85
N THR A 66 -4.73 -13.11 0.46
CA THR A 66 -3.39 -13.05 1.05
C THR A 66 -3.01 -11.64 1.50
N ASN A 67 -1.95 -11.55 2.30
CA ASN A 67 -1.25 -10.31 2.64
C ASN A 67 -0.03 -10.03 1.73
N ILE A 68 0.10 -10.75 0.63
CA ILE A 68 1.24 -10.63 -0.29
C ILE A 68 0.88 -9.57 -1.33
N VAL A 69 1.61 -8.47 -1.38
CA VAL A 69 1.39 -7.41 -2.38
C VAL A 69 1.48 -8.01 -3.79
N ASN A 70 0.46 -7.75 -4.60
CA ASN A 70 0.43 -8.16 -5.99
C ASN A 70 1.34 -7.23 -6.79
N ILE A 71 2.54 -7.71 -7.06
CA ILE A 71 3.62 -6.97 -7.70
C ILE A 71 4.09 -7.71 -8.95
N LYS A 72 4.39 -6.96 -10.01
CA LYS A 72 4.91 -7.49 -11.27
C LYS A 72 6.15 -6.72 -11.70
N PHE A 73 7.18 -7.44 -12.16
CA PHE A 73 8.33 -6.79 -12.76
C PHE A 73 8.06 -6.55 -14.25
N VAL A 74 7.90 -5.29 -14.65
CA VAL A 74 7.58 -4.89 -16.03
C VAL A 74 8.39 -3.65 -16.38
N ASN A 75 9.01 -3.63 -17.58
CA ASN A 75 9.78 -2.49 -18.09
C ASN A 75 10.85 -1.96 -17.12
N GLY A 76 11.54 -2.86 -16.39
CA GLY A 76 12.64 -2.49 -15.49
C GLY A 76 12.21 -2.01 -14.09
N ALA A 77 10.92 -2.05 -13.78
CA ALA A 77 10.39 -1.64 -12.49
C ALA A 77 9.48 -2.72 -11.88
N TYR A 78 9.46 -2.79 -10.55
CA TYR A 78 8.40 -3.46 -9.83
C TYR A 78 7.17 -2.57 -9.80
N VAL A 79 6.11 -3.00 -10.47
CA VAL A 79 4.81 -2.33 -10.55
C VAL A 79 3.84 -2.97 -9.57
N PHE A 80 3.17 -2.15 -8.77
CA PHE A 80 2.13 -2.54 -7.81
C PHE A 80 1.03 -1.49 -7.79
N PHE A 81 -0.12 -1.82 -7.22
CA PHE A 81 -1.28 -0.93 -7.19
C PHE A 81 -1.57 -0.40 -5.78
N ILE A 82 -1.99 0.86 -5.74
CA ILE A 82 -2.65 1.48 -4.59
C ILE A 82 -4.14 1.48 -4.92
N GLU A 83 -4.96 1.03 -3.96
CA GLU A 83 -6.40 1.04 -4.04
C GLU A 83 -6.96 1.87 -2.88
N ASN A 84 -7.97 2.69 -3.17
CA ASN A 84 -8.74 3.47 -2.21
C ASN A 84 -10.19 3.01 -2.25
N ASN A 85 -10.60 2.29 -1.20
CA ASN A 85 -11.90 1.65 -1.12
C ASN A 85 -12.93 2.56 -0.42
N HIS A 86 -14.09 2.67 -1.04
CA HIS A 86 -15.26 3.40 -0.55
C HIS A 86 -16.38 2.40 -0.26
N THR A 87 -16.84 2.36 0.99
CA THR A 87 -17.96 1.51 1.41
C THR A 87 -19.16 2.38 1.75
N ASN A 88 -20.34 2.00 1.26
CA ASN A 88 -21.61 2.63 1.59
C ASN A 88 -22.69 1.55 1.74
N GLY A 89 -22.90 1.11 2.98
CA GLY A 89 -23.70 -0.09 3.27
C GLY A 89 -23.09 -1.32 2.62
N ASP A 90 -23.90 -2.08 1.89
CA ASP A 90 -23.46 -3.30 1.17
C ASP A 90 -22.74 -3.01 -0.15
N LYS A 91 -22.69 -1.73 -0.58
CA LYS A 91 -22.03 -1.34 -1.82
C LYS A 91 -20.58 -0.95 -1.55
N CYS A 92 -19.69 -1.41 -2.41
CA CYS A 92 -18.29 -1.04 -2.37
C CYS A 92 -17.82 -0.57 -3.75
N SER A 93 -17.07 0.51 -3.80
CA SER A 93 -16.42 1.02 -5.02
C SER A 93 -14.99 1.39 -4.72
N SER A 94 -14.09 1.33 -5.71
CA SER A 94 -12.69 1.68 -5.50
C SER A 94 -12.14 2.60 -6.58
N GLU A 95 -11.19 3.42 -6.17
CA GLU A 95 -10.28 4.15 -7.05
C GLU A 95 -8.90 3.48 -6.95
N TYR A 96 -8.21 3.28 -8.07
CA TYR A 96 -6.87 2.69 -8.02
C TYR A 96 -5.93 3.26 -9.08
N THR A 97 -4.64 3.20 -8.76
CA THR A 97 -3.55 3.59 -9.67
C THR A 97 -2.32 2.70 -9.45
N ALA A 98 -1.42 2.68 -10.44
CA ALA A 98 -0.17 1.95 -10.37
C ALA A 98 0.97 2.85 -9.91
N VAL A 99 1.91 2.25 -9.18
CA VAL A 99 3.23 2.81 -8.88
C VAL A 99 4.28 1.80 -9.32
N GLY A 100 5.36 2.29 -9.92
CA GLY A 100 6.56 1.52 -10.23
C GLY A 100 7.71 1.96 -9.34
N LEU A 101 8.55 1.02 -8.93
CA LEU A 101 9.86 1.32 -8.34
C LEU A 101 10.92 0.62 -9.19
N SER A 102 11.87 1.37 -9.75
CA SER A 102 13.00 0.78 -10.47
C SER A 102 14.10 0.33 -9.52
N LYS A 103 15.05 -0.46 -10.03
CA LYS A 103 16.24 -0.89 -9.27
C LYS A 103 17.11 0.29 -8.83
N ASP A 104 17.11 1.38 -9.58
CA ASP A 104 17.84 2.61 -9.27
C ASP A 104 17.08 3.50 -8.27
N LEU A 105 16.03 2.95 -7.64
CA LEU A 105 15.18 3.61 -6.65
C LEU A 105 14.45 4.84 -7.19
N VAL A 106 14.17 4.86 -8.49
CA VAL A 106 13.33 5.88 -9.10
C VAL A 106 11.87 5.46 -8.95
N LEU A 107 11.05 6.32 -8.34
CA LEU A 107 9.61 6.16 -8.35
C LEU A 107 9.08 6.49 -9.75
N HIS A 108 8.32 5.58 -10.32
CA HIS A 108 7.57 5.80 -11.54
C HIS A 108 6.09 5.89 -11.20
N THR A 109 5.43 6.96 -11.64
CA THR A 109 4.04 7.24 -11.27
C THR A 109 3.23 7.61 -12.50
N THR A 110 1.91 7.65 -12.34
CA THR A 110 1.00 8.11 -13.37
C THR A 110 -0.14 8.91 -12.76
N ALA A 111 -0.66 9.89 -13.51
CA ALA A 111 -1.87 10.61 -13.13
C ALA A 111 -3.14 9.78 -13.42
N MET A 112 -2.99 8.62 -14.05
CA MET A 112 -4.11 7.76 -14.39
C MET A 112 -4.73 7.15 -13.13
N ILE A 113 -6.03 7.34 -12.98
CA ILE A 113 -6.84 6.72 -11.93
C ILE A 113 -7.98 5.98 -12.61
N LYS A 114 -8.20 4.74 -12.19
CA LYS A 114 -9.33 3.91 -12.62
C LYS A 114 -10.34 3.79 -11.49
N ASN A 115 -11.61 3.72 -11.86
CA ASN A 115 -12.72 3.50 -10.94
C ASN A 115 -13.27 2.09 -11.12
N SER A 116 -13.71 1.47 -10.03
CA SER A 116 -14.43 0.21 -10.03
C SER A 116 -15.66 0.28 -9.14
N LEU A 117 -16.70 -0.46 -9.50
CA LEU A 117 -17.91 -0.66 -8.69
C LEU A 117 -17.80 -1.87 -7.75
N SER A 118 -16.58 -2.32 -7.48
CA SER A 118 -16.24 -3.30 -6.45
C SER A 118 -14.91 -2.95 -5.80
N CYS A 119 -14.68 -3.47 -4.60
CA CYS A 119 -13.44 -3.28 -3.85
C CYS A 119 -12.61 -4.56 -3.83
N ASN A 120 -11.36 -4.44 -3.38
CA ASN A 120 -10.41 -5.53 -3.33
C ASN A 120 -10.16 -6.13 -4.72
N GLN A 121 -9.89 -5.25 -5.69
CA GLN A 121 -9.62 -5.70 -7.06
C GLN A 121 -8.44 -6.68 -7.06
N GLY A 122 -8.71 -7.96 -7.31
CA GLY A 122 -7.71 -8.95 -7.69
C GLY A 122 -7.19 -8.59 -9.08
N GLN A 123 -6.24 -7.65 -9.14
CA GLN A 123 -5.92 -6.98 -10.40
C GLN A 123 -5.39 -7.93 -11.47
N GLU A 124 -5.94 -7.79 -12.67
CA GLU A 124 -5.63 -8.59 -13.84
C GLU A 124 -4.27 -8.19 -14.45
N ILE A 125 -3.54 -9.17 -15.00
CA ILE A 125 -2.25 -8.96 -15.68
C ILE A 125 -2.34 -7.85 -16.75
N GLN A 126 -3.46 -7.77 -17.47
CA GLN A 126 -3.67 -6.73 -18.51
C GLN A 126 -3.67 -5.31 -17.93
N SER A 127 -4.12 -5.14 -16.69
CA SER A 127 -4.08 -3.84 -16.02
C SER A 127 -2.63 -3.46 -15.70
N PHE A 128 -1.80 -4.40 -15.24
CA PHE A 128 -0.36 -4.14 -15.06
C PHE A 128 0.32 -3.69 -16.34
N GLU A 129 0.11 -4.40 -17.46
CA GLU A 129 0.70 -4.04 -18.75
C GLU A 129 0.26 -2.65 -19.20
N TYR A 130 -1.05 -2.39 -19.16
CA TYR A 130 -1.61 -1.10 -19.56
C TYR A 130 -1.09 0.06 -18.72
N PHE A 131 -1.09 -0.06 -17.38
CA PHE A 131 -0.58 0.98 -16.50
C PHE A 131 0.93 1.16 -16.63
N SER A 132 1.71 0.07 -16.78
CA SER A 132 3.17 0.13 -16.93
C SER A 132 3.60 0.99 -18.11
N ALA A 133 2.82 0.99 -19.20
CA ALA A 133 3.07 1.84 -20.37
C ALA A 133 2.78 3.34 -20.15
N LYS A 134 2.13 3.69 -19.03
CA LYS A 134 1.77 5.08 -18.66
C LYS A 134 2.59 5.63 -17.49
N LEU A 135 3.39 4.78 -16.85
CA LEU A 135 4.27 5.18 -15.76
C LEU A 135 5.43 6.03 -16.30
N LYS A 136 5.76 7.10 -15.58
CA LYS A 136 6.89 7.98 -15.90
C LYS A 136 7.74 8.19 -14.66
N PRO A 137 9.07 8.34 -14.80
CA PRO A 137 9.93 8.74 -13.69
C PRO A 137 9.37 10.00 -13.01
N GLN A 138 9.28 9.97 -11.69
CA GLN A 138 8.99 11.13 -10.90
C GLN A 138 10.24 12.01 -10.87
N THR A 139 10.16 13.15 -11.57
CA THR A 139 11.21 14.18 -11.64
C THR A 139 11.13 15.13 -10.47
#